data_AF-A0A9D4SZ31-F1
#
_entry.id   AF-A0A9D4SZ31-F1
#
_cell.length_a   1.000
_cell.length_b   1.000
_cell.length_c   1.000
_cell.angle_alpha   90.00
_cell.angle_beta   90.00
_cell.angle_gamma   90.00
#
_symmetry.space_group_name_H-M   'P 1'
#
loop_
_entity.id
_entity.type
_entity.pdbx_description
1 polymer ?
#
loop_
_entity_poly.entity_id
_entity_poly.type
_entity_poly.pdbx_seq_one_letter_code
_entity_poly.pdbx_strand_id
1 'polypeptide(L)'
;MALGQLYQQSGNERSAITCYREVLKECPLALEAAKGLLELGVKAVEVAALVLHPGGSSGSSLPPHMEWLGQWIKANAYLHSREYSSSITNFKQLEARPQLADNVEILASLGEAYYHMGDYTNATATLERVHSLDPHLLRGMDVYAALLAKDKKVKELESLSSQLMSVNNRSPEPWIVMAYLCYVTKKGNRAIYFSQKACTLNPRHVEALLLKGTVLLELHKVHEAIAHFGEVFKLYASVLMKSPMSLEKAKVCLEKALKQEPTHLPAVYLLAEIYDQQRAYDRGIQLLQKHLESQSTCRLHQMLGDFYARAGEHDKALQHFGIALNLDPSNASARRGTRRVEQRPENVEPGYDMDVDEIAESDVENELEESEVEAVWSDVEYSYN
;
A
#
# COMPACT_ATOMS: atom_id res chain seq x y z
N MET A 1 -14.07 9.14 17.16
CA MET A 1 -14.15 9.21 15.68
C MET A 1 -13.39 10.38 15.09
N ALA A 2 -13.81 11.64 15.30
CA ALA A 2 -13.16 12.81 14.70
C ALA A 2 -11.64 12.91 14.97
N LEU A 3 -11.19 12.58 16.17
CA LEU A 3 -9.76 12.55 16.51
C LEU A 3 -8.96 11.53 15.68
N GLY A 4 -9.55 10.36 15.40
CA GLY A 4 -8.92 9.34 14.54
C GLY A 4 -8.76 9.83 13.10
N GLN A 5 -9.79 10.50 12.56
CA GLN A 5 -9.75 11.10 11.21
C GLN A 5 -8.69 12.21 11.12
N LEU A 6 -8.59 13.06 12.14
CA LEU A 6 -7.54 14.09 12.22
C LEU A 6 -6.15 13.48 12.27
N TYR A 7 -5.95 12.42 13.08
CA TYR A 7 -4.66 11.72 13.11
C TYR A 7 -4.32 11.08 11.76
N GLN A 8 -5.31 10.50 11.07
CA GLN A 8 -5.13 9.93 9.74
C GLN A 8 -4.76 11.01 8.70
N GLN A 9 -5.39 12.18 8.76
CA GLN A 9 -5.04 13.33 7.90
C GLN A 9 -3.64 13.87 8.20
N SER A 10 -3.26 13.95 9.49
CA SER A 10 -1.92 14.40 9.92
C SER A 10 -0.81 13.37 9.67
N GLY A 11 -1.17 12.12 9.35
CA GLY A 11 -0.21 11.04 9.11
C GLY A 11 0.27 10.28 10.34
N ASN A 12 -0.35 10.49 11.50
CA ASN A 12 -0.06 9.74 12.71
C ASN A 12 -0.87 8.43 12.75
N GLU A 13 -0.44 7.45 11.96
CA GLU A 13 -1.17 6.19 11.72
C GLU A 13 -1.36 5.38 13.01
N ARG A 14 -0.34 5.31 13.88
CA ARG A 14 -0.44 4.56 15.14
C ARG A 14 -1.52 5.12 16.06
N SER A 15 -1.56 6.45 16.21
CA SER A 15 -2.53 7.12 17.06
C SER A 15 -3.94 7.03 16.48
N ALA A 16 -4.07 7.07 15.15
CA ALA A 16 -5.34 6.85 14.45
C ALA A 16 -5.87 5.43 14.70
N ILE A 17 -5.04 4.39 14.55
CA ILE A 17 -5.41 2.99 14.82
C ILE A 17 -5.89 2.84 16.27
N THR A 18 -5.17 3.39 17.25
CA THR A 18 -5.60 3.31 18.66
C THR A 18 -6.96 3.97 18.86
N CYS A 19 -7.18 5.17 18.29
CA CYS A 19 -8.46 5.86 18.41
C CYS A 19 -9.62 5.07 17.80
N TYR A 20 -9.43 4.49 16.61
CA TYR A 20 -10.48 3.70 15.96
C TYR A 20 -10.76 2.38 16.71
N ARG A 21 -9.73 1.74 17.29
CA ARG A 21 -9.91 0.56 18.13
C ARG A 21 -10.73 0.88 19.38
N GLU A 22 -10.45 1.98 20.06
CA GLU A 22 -11.25 2.40 21.22
C GLU A 22 -12.70 2.69 20.82
N VAL A 23 -12.94 3.33 19.67
CA VAL A 23 -14.31 3.53 19.18
C VAL A 23 -15.03 2.21 18.94
N LEU A 24 -14.38 1.22 18.33
CA LEU A 24 -15.02 -0.07 18.05
C LEU A 24 -15.25 -0.92 19.31
N LYS A 25 -14.50 -0.71 20.39
CA LYS A 25 -14.76 -1.35 21.68
C LYS A 25 -16.06 -0.84 22.29
N GLU A 26 -16.31 0.46 22.25
CA GLU A 26 -17.52 1.09 22.77
C GLU A 26 -18.71 0.90 21.82
N CYS A 27 -18.48 1.07 20.52
CA CYS A 27 -19.48 1.03 19.45
C CYS A 27 -19.01 0.12 18.30
N PRO A 28 -19.26 -1.20 18.37
CA PRO A 28 -18.81 -2.17 17.37
C PRO A 28 -19.37 -1.92 15.96
N LEU A 29 -20.56 -1.32 15.86
CA LEU A 29 -21.24 -1.00 14.60
C LEU A 29 -20.81 0.35 13.99
N ALA A 30 -19.76 1.00 14.51
CA ALA A 30 -19.17 2.18 13.88
C ALA A 30 -18.39 1.80 12.61
N LEU A 31 -19.11 1.60 11.51
CA LEU A 31 -18.55 1.11 10.23
C LEU A 31 -17.45 2.02 9.66
N GLU A 32 -17.57 3.33 9.86
CA GLU A 32 -16.55 4.31 9.48
C GLU A 32 -15.21 4.05 10.20
N ALA A 33 -15.24 3.63 11.47
CA ALA A 33 -14.05 3.30 12.24
C ALA A 33 -13.40 2.00 11.71
N ALA A 34 -14.25 1.00 11.41
CA ALA A 34 -13.81 -0.25 10.81
C ALA A 34 -13.15 -0.02 9.44
N LYS A 35 -13.76 0.81 8.59
CA LYS A 35 -13.19 1.22 7.31
C LYS A 35 -11.86 1.96 7.49
N GLY A 36 -11.79 2.91 8.41
CA GLY A 36 -10.55 3.62 8.73
C GLY A 36 -9.41 2.69 9.18
N LEU A 37 -9.70 1.63 9.96
CA LEU A 37 -8.69 0.61 10.31
C LEU A 37 -8.21 -0.19 9.10
N LEU A 38 -9.12 -0.56 8.19
CA LEU A 38 -8.77 -1.28 6.96
C LEU A 38 -7.93 -0.40 6.02
N GLU A 39 -8.27 0.89 5.89
CA GLU A 39 -7.50 1.89 5.14
C GLU A 39 -6.06 2.03 5.68
N LEU A 40 -5.89 1.93 7.00
CA LEU A 40 -4.61 1.95 7.70
C LEU A 40 -3.86 0.60 7.67
N GLY A 41 -4.43 -0.43 7.01
CA GLY A 41 -3.77 -1.72 6.78
C GLY A 41 -3.91 -2.74 7.92
N VAL A 42 -4.84 -2.54 8.85
CA VAL A 42 -5.15 -3.54 9.87
C VAL A 42 -5.82 -4.76 9.21
N LYS A 43 -5.44 -5.97 9.64
CA LYS A 43 -5.94 -7.22 9.03
C LYS A 43 -7.46 -7.33 9.19
N ALA A 44 -8.13 -7.81 8.14
CA ALA A 44 -9.57 -8.04 8.12
C ALA A 44 -10.06 -8.89 9.30
N VAL A 45 -9.29 -9.90 9.71
CA VAL A 45 -9.60 -10.79 10.83
C VAL A 45 -9.64 -10.03 12.15
N GLU A 46 -8.72 -9.09 12.37
CA GLU A 46 -8.69 -8.26 13.59
C GLU A 46 -9.87 -7.29 13.61
N VAL A 47 -10.17 -6.64 12.48
CA VAL A 47 -11.31 -5.72 12.38
C VAL A 47 -12.63 -6.49 12.54
N ALA A 48 -12.75 -7.66 11.91
CA ALA A 48 -13.90 -8.55 12.07
C ALA A 48 -14.07 -9.00 13.53
N ALA A 49 -13.00 -9.33 14.25
CA ALA A 49 -13.10 -9.67 15.66
C ALA A 49 -13.66 -8.51 16.50
N LEU A 50 -13.22 -7.27 16.24
CA LEU A 50 -13.71 -6.08 16.94
C LEU A 50 -15.19 -5.76 16.65
N VAL A 51 -15.62 -5.94 15.40
CA VAL A 51 -16.97 -5.59 14.95
C VAL A 51 -17.99 -6.69 15.24
N LEU A 52 -17.60 -7.95 15.03
CA LEU A 52 -18.50 -9.11 15.06
C LEU A 52 -18.49 -9.84 16.41
N HIS A 53 -17.41 -9.73 17.20
CA HIS A 53 -17.26 -10.39 18.50
C HIS A 53 -16.78 -9.40 19.59
N PRO A 54 -17.58 -8.37 19.93
CA PRO A 54 -17.22 -7.43 20.98
C PRO A 54 -17.18 -8.17 22.33
N GLY A 55 -15.98 -8.44 22.85
CA GLY A 55 -15.77 -9.15 24.12
C GLY A 55 -15.07 -10.51 24.05
N GLY A 56 -14.62 -10.97 22.88
CA GLY A 56 -13.73 -12.14 22.78
C GLY A 56 -14.39 -13.52 22.89
N SER A 57 -15.73 -13.59 22.92
CA SER A 57 -16.46 -14.86 22.81
C SER A 57 -16.41 -15.36 21.37
N SER A 58 -15.47 -16.26 21.09
CA SER A 58 -15.18 -16.89 19.80
C SER A 58 -16.27 -17.82 19.24
N GLY A 59 -17.51 -17.75 19.75
CA GLY A 59 -18.55 -18.74 19.49
C GLY A 59 -19.95 -18.20 19.15
N SER A 60 -20.21 -16.89 19.19
CA SER A 60 -21.52 -16.38 18.78
C SER A 60 -21.56 -16.22 17.27
N SER A 61 -22.16 -17.18 16.56
CA SER A 61 -22.52 -16.98 15.15
C SER A 61 -23.30 -15.68 15.01
N LEU A 62 -22.91 -14.82 14.06
CA LEU A 62 -23.68 -13.60 13.80
C LEU A 62 -25.14 -13.96 13.53
N PRO A 63 -26.08 -13.11 13.94
CA PRO A 63 -27.44 -13.23 13.45
C PRO A 63 -27.45 -13.28 11.91
N PRO A 64 -28.28 -14.11 11.28
CA PRO A 64 -28.25 -14.32 9.83
C PRO A 64 -28.47 -13.02 9.03
N HIS A 65 -29.15 -12.04 9.62
CA HIS A 65 -29.36 -10.72 9.02
C HIS A 65 -28.12 -9.79 9.06
N MET A 66 -27.05 -10.15 9.79
CA MET A 66 -25.80 -9.38 9.88
C MET A 66 -24.61 -10.06 9.18
N GLU A 67 -24.82 -11.21 8.52
CA GLU A 67 -23.76 -11.90 7.78
C GLU A 67 -23.12 -11.04 6.68
N TRP A 68 -23.86 -10.05 6.15
CA TRP A 68 -23.36 -9.10 5.17
C TRP A 68 -22.18 -8.28 5.72
N LEU A 69 -22.12 -8.06 7.04
CA LEU A 69 -21.10 -7.22 7.66
C LEU A 69 -19.71 -7.86 7.58
N GLY A 70 -19.63 -9.18 7.79
CA GLY A 70 -18.39 -9.93 7.60
C GLY A 70 -17.92 -9.92 6.14
N GLN A 71 -18.85 -10.04 5.18
CA GLN A 71 -18.54 -9.92 3.75
C GLN A 71 -18.11 -8.50 3.38
N TRP A 72 -18.75 -7.48 3.94
CA TRP A 72 -18.41 -6.07 3.72
C TRP A 72 -17.02 -5.73 4.26
N ILE A 73 -16.65 -6.23 5.44
CA ILE A 73 -15.28 -6.08 5.99
C ILE A 73 -14.27 -6.75 5.06
N LYS A 74 -14.55 -7.98 4.57
CA LYS A 74 -13.68 -8.66 3.61
C LYS A 74 -13.54 -7.88 2.30
N ALA A 75 -14.65 -7.38 1.74
CA ALA A 75 -14.65 -6.62 0.49
C ALA A 75 -13.80 -5.35 0.59
N ASN A 76 -13.94 -4.58 1.67
CA ASN A 76 -13.13 -3.39 1.94
C ASN A 76 -11.67 -3.76 2.25
N ALA A 77 -11.41 -4.86 2.95
CA ALA A 77 -10.05 -5.34 3.17
C ALA A 77 -9.35 -5.67 1.85
N TYR A 78 -10.03 -6.39 0.95
CA TYR A 78 -9.52 -6.68 -0.40
C TYR A 78 -9.33 -5.41 -1.24
N LEU A 79 -10.20 -4.42 -1.09
CA LEU A 79 -10.08 -3.12 -1.75
C LEU A 79 -8.76 -2.43 -1.34
N HIS A 80 -8.47 -2.40 -0.04
CA HIS A 80 -7.26 -1.77 0.49
C HIS A 80 -5.99 -2.64 0.35
N SER A 81 -6.14 -3.98 0.31
CA SER A 81 -5.05 -4.92 -0.02
C SER A 81 -4.76 -5.03 -1.52
N ARG A 82 -5.52 -4.32 -2.36
CA ARG A 82 -5.42 -4.23 -3.83
C ARG A 82 -5.78 -5.51 -4.59
N GLU A 83 -6.47 -6.44 -3.94
CA GLU A 83 -7.07 -7.59 -4.60
C GLU A 83 -8.43 -7.19 -5.17
N TYR A 84 -8.41 -6.35 -6.21
CA TYR A 84 -9.64 -5.73 -6.74
C TYR A 84 -10.62 -6.75 -7.31
N SER A 85 -10.14 -7.83 -7.92
CA SER A 85 -10.99 -8.92 -8.42
C SER A 85 -11.81 -9.55 -7.28
N SER A 86 -11.17 -9.91 -6.18
CA SER A 86 -11.81 -10.45 -4.98
C SER A 86 -12.71 -9.42 -4.29
N SER A 87 -12.32 -8.15 -4.28
CA SER A 87 -13.14 -7.06 -3.74
C SER A 87 -14.45 -6.92 -4.51
N ILE A 88 -14.38 -6.87 -5.85
CA ILE A 88 -15.54 -6.74 -6.75
C ILE A 88 -16.48 -7.93 -6.60
N THR A 89 -15.97 -9.16 -6.51
CA THR A 89 -16.84 -10.35 -6.35
C THR A 89 -17.61 -10.31 -5.03
N ASN A 90 -16.96 -9.92 -3.92
CA ASN A 90 -17.62 -9.78 -2.62
C ASN A 90 -18.63 -8.62 -2.64
N PHE A 91 -18.31 -7.47 -3.23
CA PHE A 91 -19.27 -6.36 -3.34
C PHE A 91 -20.47 -6.69 -4.23
N LYS A 92 -20.28 -7.44 -5.33
CA LYS A 92 -21.39 -7.94 -6.15
C LYS A 92 -22.29 -8.93 -5.41
N GLN A 93 -21.71 -9.78 -4.56
CA GLN A 93 -22.50 -10.68 -3.71
C GLN A 93 -23.32 -9.90 -2.69
N LEU A 94 -22.80 -8.77 -2.19
CA LEU A 94 -23.57 -7.87 -1.32
C LEU A 94 -24.68 -7.17 -2.09
N GLU A 95 -24.41 -6.70 -3.30
CA GLU A 95 -25.41 -6.08 -4.18
C GLU A 95 -26.52 -7.05 -4.60
N ALA A 96 -26.20 -8.34 -4.80
CA ALA A 96 -27.19 -9.37 -5.12
C ALA A 96 -28.23 -9.58 -4.01
N ARG A 97 -27.98 -9.08 -2.79
CA ARG A 97 -28.95 -9.11 -1.69
C ARG A 97 -29.92 -7.94 -1.87
N PRO A 98 -31.24 -8.18 -1.95
CA PRO A 98 -32.23 -7.12 -2.24
C PRO A 98 -32.25 -6.00 -1.20
N GLN A 99 -31.85 -6.27 0.04
CA GLN A 99 -31.78 -5.29 1.12
C GLN A 99 -30.62 -4.28 0.96
N LEU A 100 -29.59 -4.64 0.18
CA LEU A 100 -28.35 -3.88 0.02
C LEU A 100 -28.08 -3.46 -1.44
N ALA A 101 -28.93 -3.87 -2.38
CA ALA A 101 -28.76 -3.68 -3.82
C ALA A 101 -28.60 -2.21 -4.22
N ASP A 102 -29.32 -1.30 -3.56
CA ASP A 102 -29.29 0.15 -3.82
C ASP A 102 -28.52 0.94 -2.75
N ASN A 103 -27.68 0.26 -1.96
CA ASN A 103 -26.86 0.95 -0.96
C ASN A 103 -25.73 1.72 -1.65
N VAL A 104 -25.85 3.05 -1.62
CA VAL A 104 -24.98 3.99 -2.32
C VAL A 104 -23.51 3.87 -1.87
N GLU A 105 -23.23 3.59 -0.60
CA GLU A 105 -21.86 3.42 -0.09
C GLU A 105 -21.16 2.16 -0.63
N ILE A 106 -21.92 1.08 -0.80
CA ILE A 106 -21.42 -0.17 -1.38
C ILE A 106 -21.16 0.04 -2.87
N LEU A 107 -22.10 0.67 -3.58
CA LEU A 107 -21.98 0.97 -5.00
C LEU A 107 -20.81 1.94 -5.28
N ALA A 108 -20.58 2.94 -4.42
CA ALA A 108 -19.43 3.84 -4.53
C ALA A 108 -18.10 3.08 -4.35
N SER A 109 -18.02 2.22 -3.33
CA SER A 109 -16.83 1.38 -3.09
C SER A 109 -16.58 0.38 -4.22
N LEU A 110 -17.65 -0.15 -4.83
CA LEU A 110 -17.59 -1.01 -6.01
C LEU A 110 -17.10 -0.25 -7.25
N GLY A 111 -17.59 0.98 -7.48
CA GLY A 111 -17.13 1.86 -8.55
C GLY A 111 -15.64 2.23 -8.41
N GLU A 112 -15.20 2.55 -7.20
CA GLU A 112 -13.78 2.73 -6.85
C GLU A 112 -12.95 1.47 -7.17
N ALA A 113 -13.46 0.28 -6.80
CA ALA A 113 -12.79 -1.00 -7.08
C ALA A 113 -12.63 -1.25 -8.59
N TYR A 114 -13.69 -1.00 -9.38
CA TYR A 114 -13.66 -1.12 -10.83
C TYR A 114 -12.67 -0.16 -11.49
N TYR A 115 -12.64 1.09 -11.01
CA TYR A 115 -11.68 2.09 -11.47
C TYR A 115 -10.24 1.64 -11.25
N HIS A 116 -9.92 1.13 -10.06
CA HIS A 116 -8.58 0.64 -9.76
C HIS A 116 -8.22 -0.66 -10.49
N MET A 117 -9.20 -1.48 -10.84
CA MET A 117 -9.03 -2.64 -11.73
C MET A 117 -8.84 -2.24 -13.20
N GLY A 118 -9.16 -1.00 -13.58
CA GLY A 118 -9.07 -0.49 -14.95
C GLY A 118 -10.31 -0.74 -15.81
N ASP A 119 -11.37 -1.30 -15.24
CA ASP A 119 -12.66 -1.48 -15.93
C ASP A 119 -13.47 -0.18 -15.83
N TYR A 120 -13.10 0.77 -16.70
CA TYR A 120 -13.67 2.11 -16.71
C TYR A 120 -15.15 2.12 -17.09
N THR A 121 -15.61 1.16 -17.90
CA THR A 121 -17.00 1.05 -18.35
C THR A 121 -17.95 0.70 -17.21
N ASN A 122 -17.59 -0.29 -16.39
CA ASN A 122 -18.41 -0.64 -15.23
C ASN A 122 -18.25 0.41 -14.12
N ALA A 123 -17.08 1.03 -13.97
CA ALA A 123 -16.87 2.12 -13.02
C ALA A 123 -17.76 3.34 -13.33
N THR A 124 -17.86 3.79 -14.59
CA THR A 124 -18.73 4.91 -14.95
C THR A 124 -20.19 4.59 -14.71
N ALA A 125 -20.67 3.42 -15.15
CA ALA A 125 -22.07 3.02 -14.99
C ALA A 125 -22.47 2.89 -13.50
N THR A 126 -21.60 2.33 -12.67
CA THR A 126 -21.86 2.20 -11.22
C THR A 126 -21.85 3.56 -10.53
N LEU A 127 -20.89 4.45 -10.81
CA LEU A 127 -20.82 5.78 -10.21
C LEU A 127 -21.93 6.73 -10.72
N GLU A 128 -22.38 6.57 -11.95
CA GLU A 128 -23.55 7.28 -12.47
C GLU A 128 -24.83 6.84 -11.74
N ARG A 129 -24.98 5.54 -11.45
CA ARG A 129 -26.07 5.02 -10.62
C ARG A 129 -25.99 5.52 -9.18
N VAL A 130 -24.79 5.59 -8.60
CA VAL A 130 -24.57 6.19 -7.26
C VAL A 130 -25.10 7.63 -7.24
N HIS A 131 -24.72 8.42 -8.24
CA HIS A 131 -25.13 9.83 -8.34
C HIS A 131 -26.64 10.00 -8.57
N SER A 132 -27.30 9.10 -9.31
CA SER A 132 -28.75 9.17 -9.52
C SER A 132 -29.56 8.75 -8.30
N LEU A 133 -29.03 7.85 -7.47
CA LEU A 133 -29.66 7.42 -6.21
C LEU A 133 -29.50 8.48 -5.11
N ASP A 134 -28.31 9.05 -4.97
CA ASP A 134 -28.04 10.11 -4.00
C ASP A 134 -27.17 11.23 -4.60
N PRO A 135 -27.79 12.33 -5.06
CA PRO A 135 -27.09 13.51 -5.56
C PRO A 135 -26.25 14.25 -4.50
N HIS A 136 -26.43 13.96 -3.22
CA HIS A 136 -25.69 14.59 -2.12
C HIS A 136 -24.42 13.84 -1.73
N LEU A 137 -24.25 12.60 -2.20
CA LEU A 137 -23.06 11.83 -1.90
C LEU A 137 -21.85 12.38 -2.65
N LEU A 138 -20.83 12.77 -1.90
CA LEU A 138 -19.59 13.32 -2.44
C LEU A 138 -18.57 12.23 -2.77
N ARG A 139 -18.67 11.07 -2.10
CA ARG A 139 -17.72 9.97 -2.21
C ARG A 139 -17.76 9.33 -3.60
N GLY A 140 -16.59 9.10 -4.18
CA GLY A 140 -16.42 8.50 -5.51
C GLY A 140 -16.69 9.45 -6.68
N MET A 141 -17.11 10.69 -6.41
CA MET A 141 -17.39 11.69 -7.45
C MET A 141 -16.13 12.29 -8.07
N ASP A 142 -15.01 12.27 -7.35
CA ASP A 142 -13.67 12.56 -7.84
C ASP A 142 -13.24 11.57 -8.93
N VAL A 143 -13.42 10.27 -8.68
CA VAL A 143 -13.17 9.20 -9.65
C VAL A 143 -14.13 9.31 -10.83
N TYR A 144 -15.41 9.58 -10.58
CA TYR A 144 -16.40 9.79 -11.63
C TYR A 144 -16.02 10.98 -12.53
N ALA A 145 -15.62 12.10 -11.94
CA ALA A 145 -15.15 13.27 -12.68
C ALA A 145 -13.89 12.97 -13.51
N ALA A 146 -12.96 12.18 -13.00
CA ALA A 146 -11.77 11.75 -13.74
C ALA A 146 -12.15 10.92 -14.99
N LEU A 147 -13.13 10.03 -14.86
CA LEU A 147 -13.65 9.22 -15.97
C LEU A 147 -14.38 10.08 -17.01
N LEU A 148 -15.26 10.97 -16.58
CA LEU A 148 -15.94 11.93 -17.47
C LEU A 148 -14.96 12.84 -18.20
N ALA A 149 -13.89 13.27 -17.53
CA ALA A 149 -12.85 14.09 -18.12
C ALA A 149 -12.06 13.33 -19.20
N LYS A 150 -11.77 12.04 -18.95
CA LYS A 150 -11.12 11.15 -19.93
C LYS A 150 -11.97 10.99 -21.19
N ASP A 151 -13.28 10.83 -21.03
CA ASP A 151 -14.24 10.71 -22.13
C ASP A 151 -14.65 12.07 -22.74
N LYS A 152 -14.11 13.18 -22.22
CA LYS A 152 -14.38 14.57 -22.64
C LYS A 152 -15.86 14.96 -22.60
N LYS A 153 -16.63 14.38 -21.68
CA LYS A 153 -18.05 14.68 -21.46
C LYS A 153 -18.23 15.98 -20.67
N VAL A 154 -17.99 17.13 -21.34
CA VAL A 154 -17.98 18.46 -20.68
C VAL A 154 -19.31 18.81 -20.03
N LYS A 155 -20.45 18.55 -20.68
CA LYS A 155 -21.77 18.93 -20.17
C LYS A 155 -22.13 18.22 -18.87
N GLU A 156 -21.88 16.92 -18.79
CA GLU A 156 -22.12 16.10 -17.60
C GLU A 156 -21.21 16.56 -16.44
N LEU A 157 -19.98 16.96 -16.76
CA LEU A 157 -19.03 17.47 -15.77
C LEU A 157 -19.44 18.86 -15.25
N GLU A 158 -20.00 19.72 -16.10
CA GLU A 158 -20.57 21.02 -15.70
C GLU A 158 -21.76 20.82 -14.75
N SER A 159 -22.70 19.92 -15.08
CA SER A 159 -23.83 19.63 -14.20
C SER A 159 -23.37 19.08 -12.85
N LEU A 160 -22.46 18.10 -12.86
CA LEU A 160 -21.90 17.51 -11.65
C LEU A 160 -21.20 18.56 -10.79
N SER A 161 -20.40 19.43 -11.40
CA SER A 161 -19.68 20.48 -10.69
C SER A 161 -20.63 21.47 -9.98
N SER A 162 -21.72 21.86 -10.64
CA SER A 162 -22.69 22.80 -10.08
C SER A 162 -23.47 22.20 -8.91
N GLN A 163 -23.84 20.91 -9.02
CA GLN A 163 -24.55 20.19 -7.98
C GLN A 163 -23.67 19.98 -6.76
N LEU A 164 -22.47 19.40 -6.92
CA LEU A 164 -21.58 19.12 -5.79
C LEU A 164 -21.16 20.39 -5.03
N MET A 165 -20.96 21.51 -5.75
CA MET A 165 -20.65 22.80 -5.13
C MET A 165 -21.79 23.34 -4.28
N SER A 166 -23.05 23.03 -4.65
CA SER A 166 -24.22 23.41 -3.87
C SER A 166 -24.39 22.57 -2.59
N VAL A 167 -23.88 21.33 -2.60
CA VAL A 167 -23.99 20.41 -1.47
C VAL A 167 -22.96 20.74 -0.39
N ASN A 168 -21.69 20.82 -0.76
CA ASN A 168 -20.61 21.05 0.20
C ASN A 168 -19.45 21.78 -0.48
N ASN A 169 -18.93 22.83 0.14
CA ASN A 169 -17.77 23.56 -0.34
C ASN A 169 -16.49 23.28 0.48
N ARG A 170 -16.63 22.51 1.56
CA ARG A 170 -15.57 22.23 2.54
C ARG A 170 -14.88 20.88 2.31
N SER A 171 -15.42 20.04 1.44
CA SER A 171 -14.79 18.78 1.05
C SER A 171 -13.94 18.95 -0.22
N PRO A 172 -12.96 18.09 -0.49
CA PRO A 172 -12.07 18.23 -1.64
C PRO A 172 -12.72 17.86 -2.98
N GLU A 173 -13.70 16.95 -3.01
CA GLU A 173 -14.27 16.35 -4.23
C GLU A 173 -14.89 17.39 -5.20
N PRO A 174 -15.72 18.35 -4.74
CA PRO A 174 -16.29 19.40 -5.60
C PRO A 174 -15.22 20.27 -6.28
N TRP A 175 -14.13 20.56 -5.58
CA TRP A 175 -13.00 21.32 -6.12
C TRP A 175 -12.23 20.52 -7.18
N ILE A 176 -12.14 19.20 -7.03
CA ILE A 176 -11.52 18.29 -8.00
C ILE A 176 -12.37 18.22 -9.26
N VAL A 177 -13.69 18.10 -9.13
CA VAL A 177 -14.60 18.13 -10.29
C VAL A 177 -14.44 19.43 -11.08
N MET A 178 -14.37 20.57 -10.39
CA MET A 178 -14.10 21.88 -11.01
C MET A 178 -12.73 21.96 -11.68
N ALA A 179 -11.71 21.36 -11.06
CA ALA A 179 -10.38 21.28 -11.63
C ALA A 179 -10.37 20.44 -12.91
N TYR A 180 -11.08 19.30 -12.93
CA TYR A 180 -11.25 18.45 -14.11
C TYR A 180 -12.00 19.18 -15.23
N LEU A 181 -13.04 19.95 -14.88
CA LEU A 181 -13.75 20.78 -15.84
C LEU A 181 -12.83 21.83 -16.48
N CYS A 182 -12.02 22.51 -15.66
CA CYS A 182 -11.03 23.48 -16.15
C CYS A 182 -9.94 22.81 -16.99
N TYR A 183 -9.56 21.58 -16.65
CA TYR A 183 -8.59 20.78 -17.39
C TYR A 183 -9.10 20.45 -18.81
N VAL A 184 -10.31 19.88 -18.92
CA VAL A 184 -10.91 19.54 -20.23
C VAL A 184 -11.17 20.78 -21.08
N THR A 185 -11.54 21.91 -20.46
CA THR A 185 -11.73 23.20 -21.15
C THR A 185 -10.43 23.95 -21.45
N LYS A 186 -9.27 23.33 -21.23
CA LYS A 186 -7.92 23.86 -21.48
C LYS A 186 -7.58 25.14 -20.71
N LYS A 187 -8.24 25.38 -19.58
CA LYS A 187 -7.97 26.51 -18.67
C LYS A 187 -6.98 26.08 -17.57
N GLY A 188 -5.75 25.74 -17.97
CA GLY A 188 -4.75 25.13 -17.08
C GLY A 188 -4.47 25.91 -15.79
N ASN A 189 -4.32 27.24 -15.85
CA ASN A 189 -4.08 28.06 -14.65
C ASN A 189 -5.22 27.97 -13.63
N ARG A 190 -6.49 27.86 -14.08
CA ARG A 190 -7.64 27.69 -13.19
C ARG A 190 -7.70 26.27 -12.63
N ALA A 191 -7.37 25.27 -13.43
CA ALA A 191 -7.27 23.88 -12.98
C ALA A 191 -6.22 23.71 -11.86
N ILE A 192 -5.07 24.40 -11.97
CA ILE A 192 -4.06 24.44 -10.89
C ILE A 192 -4.62 25.08 -9.62
N TYR A 193 -5.33 26.20 -9.74
CA TYR A 193 -5.93 26.87 -8.58
C TYR A 193 -6.92 25.95 -7.83
N PHE A 194 -7.84 25.30 -8.56
CA PHE A 194 -8.84 24.44 -7.94
C PHE A 194 -8.25 23.14 -7.37
N SER A 195 -7.31 22.52 -8.08
CA SER A 195 -6.59 21.35 -7.55
C SER A 195 -5.76 21.71 -6.31
N GLN A 196 -5.14 22.89 -6.27
CA GLN A 196 -4.46 23.39 -5.07
C GLN A 196 -5.44 23.58 -3.90
N LYS A 197 -6.64 24.13 -4.15
CA LYS A 197 -7.69 24.26 -3.12
C LYS A 197 -8.10 22.90 -2.56
N ALA A 198 -8.30 21.90 -3.40
CA ALA A 198 -8.56 20.53 -2.96
C ALA A 198 -7.43 19.98 -2.08
N CYS A 199 -6.17 20.22 -2.46
CA CYS A 199 -4.99 19.82 -1.67
C CYS A 199 -4.90 20.55 -0.31
N THR A 200 -5.35 21.81 -0.22
CA THR A 200 -5.38 22.52 1.08
C THR A 200 -6.42 21.96 2.04
N LEU A 201 -7.51 21.39 1.52
CA LEU A 201 -8.55 20.76 2.33
C LEU A 201 -8.13 19.35 2.76
N ASN A 202 -7.55 18.58 1.85
CA ASN A 202 -6.99 17.27 2.14
C ASN A 202 -5.63 17.11 1.42
N PRO A 203 -4.51 17.31 2.14
CA PRO A 203 -3.16 17.20 1.58
C PRO A 203 -2.81 15.80 1.04
N ARG A 204 -3.54 14.76 1.47
CA ARG A 204 -3.29 13.36 1.09
C ARG A 204 -4.23 12.85 0.02
N HIS A 205 -5.09 13.69 -0.53
CA HIS A 205 -6.07 13.27 -1.51
C HIS A 205 -5.41 13.02 -2.87
N VAL A 206 -5.46 11.77 -3.33
CA VAL A 206 -4.65 11.26 -4.45
C VAL A 206 -5.01 11.92 -5.78
N GLU A 207 -6.30 12.04 -6.07
CA GLU A 207 -6.78 12.46 -7.38
C GLU A 207 -6.51 13.95 -7.63
N ALA A 208 -6.62 14.78 -6.58
CA ALA A 208 -6.29 16.21 -6.60
C ALA A 208 -4.80 16.44 -6.90
N LEU A 209 -3.92 15.66 -6.27
CA LEU A 209 -2.48 15.72 -6.49
C LEU A 209 -2.12 15.25 -7.90
N LEU A 210 -2.75 14.17 -8.39
CA LEU A 210 -2.59 13.64 -9.74
C LEU A 210 -2.97 14.71 -10.77
N LEU A 211 -4.15 15.31 -10.62
CA LEU A 211 -4.65 16.33 -11.52
C LEU A 211 -3.80 17.61 -11.53
N LYS A 212 -3.34 18.07 -10.36
CA LYS A 212 -2.43 19.23 -10.30
C LYS A 212 -1.13 18.94 -11.06
N GLY A 213 -0.58 17.75 -10.86
CA GLY A 213 0.64 17.30 -11.52
C GLY A 213 0.49 17.22 -13.05
N THR A 214 -0.59 16.61 -13.54
CA THR A 214 -0.83 16.50 -14.99
C THR A 214 -0.99 17.87 -15.64
N VAL A 215 -1.75 18.78 -15.01
CA VAL A 215 -1.95 20.15 -15.53
C VAL A 215 -0.63 20.94 -15.57
N LEU A 216 0.21 20.84 -14.53
CA LEU A 216 1.50 21.53 -14.49
C LEU A 216 2.47 21.04 -15.57
N LEU A 217 2.46 19.73 -15.86
CA LEU A 217 3.24 19.15 -16.95
C LEU A 217 2.77 19.66 -18.31
N GLU A 218 1.46 19.74 -18.54
CA GLU A 218 0.91 20.27 -19.80
C GLU A 218 1.22 21.76 -20.01
N LEU A 219 1.35 22.53 -18.94
CA LEU A 219 1.72 23.95 -19.01
C LEU A 219 3.24 24.19 -19.10
N HIS A 220 4.05 23.13 -19.25
CA HIS A 220 5.52 23.21 -19.25
C HIS A 220 6.11 23.89 -18.01
N LYS A 221 5.36 23.99 -16.91
CA LYS A 221 5.81 24.56 -15.64
C LYS A 221 6.52 23.51 -14.80
N VAL A 222 7.55 22.91 -15.39
CA VAL A 222 8.18 21.69 -14.88
C VAL A 222 8.83 21.94 -13.50
N HIS A 223 9.45 23.10 -13.26
CA HIS A 223 10.07 23.43 -11.96
C HIS A 223 9.04 23.56 -10.81
N GLU A 224 7.90 24.24 -11.04
CA GLU A 224 6.80 24.30 -10.06
C GLU A 224 6.18 22.92 -9.84
N ALA A 225 6.08 22.15 -10.93
CA ALA A 225 5.66 20.77 -10.86
C ALA A 225 6.62 19.99 -9.96
N ILE A 226 7.94 20.05 -10.17
CA ILE A 226 8.99 19.32 -9.42
C ILE A 226 8.96 19.62 -7.91
N ALA A 227 8.82 20.89 -7.52
CA ALA A 227 8.70 21.28 -6.11
C ALA A 227 7.45 20.69 -5.44
N HIS A 228 6.32 20.66 -6.15
CA HIS A 228 5.08 20.02 -5.68
C HIS A 228 5.11 18.50 -5.83
N PHE A 229 5.88 17.99 -6.79
CA PHE A 229 6.12 16.59 -7.11
C PHE A 229 7.03 15.91 -6.10
N GLY A 230 7.85 16.59 -5.31
CA GLY A 230 8.58 15.93 -4.21
C GLY A 230 7.64 15.34 -3.15
N GLU A 231 6.57 16.08 -2.81
CA GLU A 231 5.53 15.64 -1.87
C GLU A 231 4.44 14.83 -2.58
N VAL A 232 3.99 15.29 -3.76
CA VAL A 232 3.05 14.54 -4.60
C VAL A 232 3.67 13.22 -5.00
N PHE A 233 4.88 13.10 -5.55
CA PHE A 233 5.49 11.79 -5.84
C PHE A 233 5.81 10.99 -4.59
N LYS A 234 6.13 11.56 -3.42
CA LYS A 234 6.20 10.76 -2.19
C LYS A 234 4.85 10.17 -1.81
N LEU A 235 3.78 10.97 -1.85
CA LEU A 235 2.41 10.53 -1.54
C LEU A 235 1.87 9.60 -2.63
N TYR A 236 1.95 10.00 -3.89
CA TYR A 236 1.63 9.27 -5.12
C TYR A 236 2.43 7.98 -5.21
N ALA A 237 3.75 7.94 -4.98
CA ALA A 237 4.50 6.68 -4.88
C ALA A 237 4.04 5.88 -3.66
N SER A 238 3.88 6.45 -2.47
CA SER A 238 3.35 5.71 -1.30
C SER A 238 1.94 5.15 -1.52
N VAL A 239 1.13 5.77 -2.40
CA VAL A 239 -0.25 5.42 -2.72
C VAL A 239 -0.37 4.59 -4.02
N LEU A 240 0.60 4.60 -4.93
CA LEU A 240 0.61 3.84 -6.21
C LEU A 240 1.56 2.65 -6.21
N MET A 241 2.59 2.69 -5.37
CA MET A 241 3.21 1.46 -4.84
C MET A 241 2.14 0.56 -4.20
N LYS A 242 1.00 1.17 -3.86
CA LYS A 242 -0.45 0.86 -4.04
C LYS A 242 -0.91 -0.18 -5.11
N SER A 243 -1.34 0.26 -6.30
CA SER A 243 -1.89 -0.64 -7.34
C SER A 243 -0.85 -0.94 -8.46
N PRO A 244 -0.76 -2.18 -8.98
CA PRO A 244 0.19 -2.54 -10.03
C PRO A 244 -0.01 -1.75 -11.34
N MET A 245 -1.25 -1.39 -11.68
CA MET A 245 -1.58 -0.62 -12.89
C MET A 245 -1.20 0.86 -12.80
N SER A 246 -0.99 1.31 -11.58
CA SER A 246 -0.78 2.69 -11.20
C SER A 246 0.72 2.99 -10.98
N LEU A 247 1.49 1.94 -10.69
CA LEU A 247 2.94 1.92 -10.55
C LEU A 247 3.67 2.18 -11.88
N GLU A 248 3.16 1.69 -13.01
CA GLU A 248 3.72 2.02 -14.32
C GLU A 248 3.54 3.50 -14.69
N LYS A 249 2.36 4.06 -14.39
CA LYS A 249 2.12 5.50 -14.57
C LYS A 249 3.07 6.33 -13.69
N ALA A 250 3.28 5.90 -12.43
CA ALA A 250 4.25 6.53 -11.52
C ALA A 250 5.66 6.52 -12.10
N LYS A 251 6.11 5.38 -12.64
CA LYS A 251 7.42 5.22 -13.25
C LYS A 251 7.60 6.14 -14.46
N VAL A 252 6.64 6.16 -15.39
CA VAL A 252 6.70 7.04 -16.58
C VAL A 252 6.76 8.51 -16.17
N CYS A 253 6.02 8.90 -15.14
CA CYS A 253 6.05 10.27 -14.62
C CYS A 253 7.40 10.62 -13.97
N LEU A 254 7.97 9.73 -13.15
CA LEU A 254 9.27 9.92 -12.52
C LEU A 254 10.42 9.93 -13.54
N GLU A 255 10.38 9.09 -14.57
CA GLU A 255 11.36 9.10 -15.66
C GLU A 255 11.30 10.39 -16.48
N LYS A 256 10.10 10.91 -16.74
CA LYS A 256 9.94 12.22 -17.39
C LYS A 256 10.49 13.35 -16.52
N ALA A 257 10.32 13.27 -15.19
CA ALA A 257 10.88 14.25 -14.27
C ALA A 257 12.42 14.23 -14.30
N LEU A 258 13.04 13.04 -14.26
CA LEU A 258 14.51 12.88 -14.32
C LEU A 258 15.12 13.28 -15.67
N LYS A 259 14.37 13.20 -16.78
CA LYS A 259 14.82 13.74 -18.08
C LYS A 259 14.95 15.26 -18.08
N GLN A 260 14.16 15.95 -17.26
CA GLN A 260 14.14 17.42 -17.18
C GLN A 260 15.10 17.92 -16.11
N GLU A 261 15.13 17.28 -14.94
CA GLU A 261 16.10 17.54 -13.88
C GLU A 261 16.85 16.25 -13.50
N PRO A 262 18.05 16.03 -14.08
CA PRO A 262 18.87 14.87 -13.77
C PRO A 262 19.39 14.81 -12.32
N THR A 263 19.27 15.90 -11.55
CA THR A 263 19.84 16.04 -10.20
C THR A 263 18.82 15.91 -9.06
N HIS A 264 17.56 15.62 -9.37
CA HIS A 264 16.49 15.56 -8.37
C HIS A 264 16.47 14.22 -7.60
N LEU A 265 17.26 14.13 -6.52
CA LEU A 265 17.41 12.92 -5.69
C LEU A 265 16.11 12.29 -5.16
N PRO A 266 15.09 13.03 -4.71
CA PRO A 266 13.85 12.42 -4.23
C PRO A 266 13.15 11.55 -5.29
N ALA A 267 13.15 11.95 -6.57
CA ALA A 267 12.61 11.11 -7.63
C ALA A 267 13.46 9.86 -7.88
N VAL A 268 14.78 9.96 -7.75
CA VAL A 268 15.69 8.81 -7.87
C VAL A 268 15.38 7.78 -6.79
N TYR A 269 15.20 8.21 -5.53
CA TYR A 269 14.86 7.32 -4.43
C TYR A 269 13.51 6.60 -4.66
N LEU A 270 12.49 7.33 -5.12
CA LEU A 270 11.17 6.75 -5.39
C LEU A 270 11.17 5.79 -6.58
N LEU A 271 11.92 6.12 -7.65
CA LEU A 271 12.07 5.22 -8.80
C LEU A 271 12.81 3.93 -8.41
N ALA A 272 13.82 4.04 -7.53
CA ALA A 272 14.50 2.88 -6.97
C ALA A 272 13.55 2.04 -6.09
N GLU A 273 12.74 2.65 -5.22
CA GLU A 273 11.72 1.90 -4.46
C GLU A 273 10.72 1.17 -5.38
N ILE A 274 10.33 1.76 -6.51
CA ILE A 274 9.50 1.11 -7.52
C ILE A 274 10.21 -0.09 -8.16
N TYR A 275 11.49 0.05 -8.53
CA TYR A 275 12.28 -1.05 -9.09
C TYR A 275 12.46 -2.21 -8.11
N ASP A 276 12.60 -1.90 -6.82
CA ASP A 276 12.66 -2.89 -5.76
C ASP A 276 11.36 -3.71 -5.68
N GLN A 277 10.20 -3.05 -5.75
CA GLN A 277 8.90 -3.73 -5.78
C GLN A 277 8.71 -4.61 -7.02
N GLN A 278 9.23 -4.17 -8.17
CA GLN A 278 9.21 -4.95 -9.41
C GLN A 278 10.27 -6.08 -9.43
N ARG A 279 11.11 -6.20 -8.39
CA ARG A 279 12.29 -7.08 -8.35
C ARG A 279 13.27 -6.86 -9.52
N ALA A 280 13.25 -5.66 -10.11
CA ALA A 280 14.12 -5.28 -11.22
C ALA A 280 15.43 -4.69 -10.68
N TYR A 281 16.21 -5.50 -9.97
CA TYR A 281 17.38 -5.03 -9.21
C TYR A 281 18.46 -4.42 -10.10
N ASP A 282 18.73 -5.00 -11.27
CA ASP A 282 19.76 -4.52 -12.20
C ASP A 282 19.50 -3.09 -12.67
N ARG A 283 18.23 -2.77 -13.00
CA ARG A 283 17.82 -1.43 -13.43
C ARG A 283 17.92 -0.42 -12.28
N GLY A 284 17.58 -0.85 -11.06
CA GLY A 284 17.72 -0.03 -9.86
C GLY A 284 19.19 0.31 -9.57
N ILE A 285 20.09 -0.67 -9.69
CA ILE A 285 21.53 -0.49 -9.51
C ILE A 285 22.08 0.52 -10.54
N GLN A 286 21.75 0.34 -11.83
CA GLN A 286 22.19 1.25 -12.89
C GLN A 286 21.72 2.68 -12.66
N LEU A 287 20.45 2.86 -12.24
CA LEU A 287 19.90 4.17 -11.92
C LEU A 287 20.69 4.83 -10.78
N LEU A 288 20.89 4.11 -9.68
CA LEU A 288 21.55 4.64 -8.49
C LEU A 288 23.02 4.97 -8.76
N GLN A 289 23.75 4.12 -9.51
CA GLN A 289 25.14 4.37 -9.90
C GLN A 289 25.28 5.63 -10.76
N LYS A 290 24.41 5.80 -11.76
CA LYS A 290 24.43 6.99 -12.62
C LYS A 290 24.26 8.28 -11.82
N HIS A 291 23.38 8.29 -10.81
CA HIS A 291 23.17 9.48 -9.99
C HIS A 291 24.24 9.66 -8.92
N LEU A 292 24.91 8.57 -8.52
CA LEU A 292 26.06 8.61 -7.62
C LEU A 292 27.26 9.32 -8.24
N GLU A 293 27.45 9.22 -9.57
CA GLU A 293 28.48 9.96 -10.31
C GLU A 293 28.29 11.48 -10.21
N SER A 294 27.04 11.95 -10.05
CA SER A 294 26.72 13.37 -9.92
C SER A 294 26.67 13.83 -8.47
N GLN A 295 26.14 13.01 -7.55
CA GLN A 295 25.94 13.36 -6.14
C GLN A 295 26.20 12.15 -5.25
N SER A 296 27.17 12.26 -4.34
CA SER A 296 27.38 11.26 -3.29
C SER A 296 26.57 11.62 -2.05
N THR A 297 25.63 10.75 -1.67
CA THR A 297 24.85 10.91 -0.44
C THR A 297 24.78 9.60 0.33
N CYS A 298 24.69 9.68 1.65
CA CYS A 298 24.56 8.51 2.52
C CYS A 298 23.38 7.61 2.10
N ARG A 299 22.23 8.22 1.76
CA ARG A 299 21.03 7.49 1.34
C ARG A 299 21.21 6.76 0.01
N LEU A 300 21.92 7.33 -0.97
CA LEU A 300 22.21 6.63 -2.24
C LEU A 300 23.04 5.37 -1.98
N HIS A 301 24.10 5.46 -1.19
CA HIS A 301 24.94 4.31 -0.82
C HIS A 301 24.17 3.26 -0.02
N GLN A 302 23.30 3.67 0.90
CA GLN A 302 22.43 2.75 1.63
C GLN A 302 21.49 1.98 0.68
N MET A 303 20.81 2.68 -0.24
CA MET A 303 19.92 2.02 -1.20
C MET A 303 20.69 1.10 -2.16
N LEU A 304 21.87 1.50 -2.62
CA LEU A 304 22.75 0.65 -3.44
C LEU A 304 23.13 -0.63 -2.71
N GLY A 305 23.50 -0.53 -1.42
CA GLY A 305 23.76 -1.69 -0.58
C GLY A 305 22.55 -2.62 -0.45
N ASP A 306 21.35 -2.06 -0.26
CA ASP A 306 20.10 -2.84 -0.20
C ASP A 306 19.80 -3.56 -1.52
N PHE A 307 20.05 -2.91 -2.66
CA PHE A 307 19.88 -3.50 -3.99
C PHE A 307 20.88 -4.62 -4.27
N TYR A 308 22.16 -4.44 -3.96
CA TYR A 308 23.17 -5.50 -4.10
C TYR A 308 22.90 -6.68 -3.19
N ALA A 309 22.49 -6.43 -1.95
CA ALA A 309 22.13 -7.50 -1.01
C ALA A 309 20.93 -8.34 -1.50
N ARG A 310 20.00 -7.74 -2.25
CA ARG A 310 18.85 -8.44 -2.87
C ARG A 310 19.21 -9.13 -4.19
N ALA A 311 20.18 -8.60 -4.93
CA ALA A 311 20.75 -9.22 -6.11
C ALA A 311 21.67 -10.42 -5.77
N GLY A 312 22.09 -10.56 -4.51
CA GLY A 312 23.00 -11.62 -4.04
C GLY A 312 24.47 -11.24 -4.06
N GLU A 313 24.82 -10.00 -4.41
CA GLU A 313 26.20 -9.51 -4.40
C GLU A 313 26.56 -8.95 -3.01
N HIS A 314 26.81 -9.85 -2.06
CA HIS A 314 26.98 -9.52 -0.65
C HIS A 314 28.23 -8.65 -0.37
N ASP A 315 29.34 -8.91 -1.06
CA ASP A 315 30.57 -8.11 -0.93
C ASP A 315 30.37 -6.64 -1.29
N LYS A 316 29.74 -6.37 -2.44
CA LYS A 316 29.46 -4.98 -2.88
C LYS A 316 28.42 -4.31 -1.98
N ALA A 317 27.48 -5.08 -1.45
CA ALA A 317 26.51 -4.57 -0.48
C ALA A 317 27.20 -4.05 0.79
N LEU A 318 28.11 -4.83 1.37
CA LEU A 318 28.87 -4.46 2.57
C LEU A 318 29.74 -3.23 2.33
N GLN A 319 30.40 -3.13 1.17
CA GLN A 319 31.20 -1.96 0.80
C GLN A 319 30.34 -0.68 0.79
N HIS A 320 29.18 -0.71 0.14
CA HIS A 320 28.30 0.46 0.08
C HIS A 320 27.64 0.79 1.42
N PHE A 321 27.30 -0.20 2.25
CA PHE A 321 26.85 0.07 3.61
C PHE A 321 27.96 0.69 4.47
N GLY A 322 29.21 0.27 4.30
CA GLY A 322 30.37 0.87 4.96
C GLY A 322 30.55 2.34 4.59
N ILE A 323 30.45 2.67 3.29
CA ILE A 323 30.51 4.07 2.83
C ILE A 323 29.34 4.89 3.41
N ALA A 324 28.13 4.33 3.43
CA ALA A 324 26.97 5.00 4.00
C ALA A 324 27.16 5.29 5.50
N LEU A 325 27.73 4.35 6.27
CA LEU A 325 28.02 4.52 7.69
C LEU A 325 29.19 5.48 7.96
N ASN A 326 30.16 5.59 7.03
CA ASN A 326 31.21 6.59 7.11
C ASN A 326 30.67 8.01 6.87
N LEU A 327 29.71 8.16 5.96
CA LEU A 327 29.06 9.45 5.67
C LEU A 327 28.08 9.86 6.79
N ASP A 328 27.34 8.91 7.34
CA ASP A 328 26.45 9.11 8.48
C ASP A 328 26.51 7.91 9.44
N PRO A 329 27.30 8.02 10.52
CA PRO A 329 27.40 6.98 11.53
C PRO A 329 26.07 6.66 12.22
N SER A 330 25.09 7.56 12.19
CA SER A 330 23.78 7.40 12.82
C SER A 330 22.77 6.63 11.96
N ASN A 331 23.11 6.31 10.71
CA ASN A 331 22.19 5.62 9.79
C ASN A 331 21.85 4.20 10.25
N ALA A 332 20.73 4.07 10.96
CA ALA A 332 20.22 2.80 11.47
C ALA A 332 19.83 1.82 10.35
N SER A 333 19.43 2.30 9.18
CA SER A 333 19.06 1.45 8.04
C SER A 333 20.28 0.76 7.44
N ALA A 334 21.37 1.49 7.23
CA ALA A 334 22.64 0.91 6.76
C ALA A 334 23.17 -0.12 7.75
N ARG A 335 23.15 0.18 9.06
CA ARG A 335 23.60 -0.76 10.10
C ARG A 335 22.76 -2.05 10.15
N ARG A 336 21.44 -1.95 9.96
CA ARG A 336 20.56 -3.13 9.82
C ARG A 336 20.86 -3.91 8.55
N GLY A 337 21.13 -3.21 7.44
CA GLY A 337 21.52 -3.80 6.16
C GLY A 337 22.80 -4.64 6.28
N THR A 338 23.85 -4.08 6.89
CA THR A 338 25.11 -4.76 7.18
C THR A 338 24.88 -6.04 7.98
N ARG A 339 24.19 -5.94 9.13
CA ARG A 339 23.89 -7.11 9.98
C ARG A 339 23.10 -8.20 9.23
N ARG A 340 22.15 -7.81 8.37
CA ARG A 340 21.36 -8.77 7.57
C ARG A 340 22.23 -9.54 6.58
N VAL A 341 23.25 -8.90 6.01
CA VAL A 341 24.18 -9.54 5.07
C VAL A 341 25.16 -10.42 5.84
N GLU A 342 25.73 -9.95 6.96
CA GLU A 342 26.66 -10.73 7.79
C GLU A 342 26.02 -11.95 8.46
N GLN A 343 24.73 -11.88 8.81
CA GLN A 343 23.99 -12.99 9.42
C GLN A 343 23.55 -14.06 8.40
N ARG A 344 23.69 -13.80 7.09
CA ARG A 344 23.55 -14.85 6.08
C ARG A 344 24.91 -15.51 5.94
N PRO A 345 25.10 -16.75 6.44
CA PRO A 345 26.39 -17.40 6.38
C PRO A 345 26.73 -17.72 4.92
N GLU A 346 27.61 -16.93 4.32
CA GLU A 346 28.43 -17.38 3.19
C GLU A 346 29.68 -18.04 3.75
N ASN A 347 29.55 -19.34 4.06
CA ASN A 347 30.57 -20.38 4.05
C ASN A 347 30.17 -21.52 4.99
N VAL A 348 29.36 -22.46 4.48
CA VAL A 348 29.63 -23.86 4.80
C VAL A 348 30.85 -24.20 3.96
N GLU A 349 32.04 -24.09 4.54
CA GLU A 349 33.22 -24.72 3.96
C GLU A 349 32.91 -26.21 3.79
N PRO A 350 33.23 -26.85 2.65
CA PRO A 350 33.28 -28.30 2.60
C PRO A 350 34.38 -28.70 3.57
N GLY A 351 33.98 -29.14 4.76
CA GLY A 351 34.90 -29.65 5.77
C GLY A 351 35.76 -30.72 5.11
N TYR A 352 37.07 -30.48 5.16
CA TYR A 352 38.07 -31.50 4.93
C TYR A 352 37.66 -32.76 5.71
N ASP A 353 37.52 -33.89 5.01
CA ASP A 353 37.65 -35.21 5.62
C ASP A 353 39.02 -35.23 6.30
N MET A 354 39.04 -35.01 7.61
CA MET A 354 40.12 -35.48 8.45
C MET A 354 39.71 -36.85 8.95
N ASP A 355 40.38 -37.85 8.39
CA ASP A 355 40.42 -39.21 8.89
C ASP A 355 40.55 -39.20 10.42
N VAL A 356 39.55 -39.79 11.07
CA VAL A 356 39.60 -40.10 12.49
C VAL A 356 40.36 -41.41 12.61
N ASP A 357 41.68 -41.32 12.77
CA ASP A 357 42.48 -42.40 13.32
C ASP A 357 43.55 -41.81 14.25
N GLU A 358 43.75 -42.49 15.38
CA GLU A 358 44.71 -42.20 16.45
C GLU A 358 44.40 -41.01 17.36
N ILE A 359 43.82 -41.31 18.54
CA ILE A 359 44.58 -41.26 19.79
C ILE A 359 44.00 -42.31 20.75
N ALA A 360 44.91 -43.16 21.21
CA ALA A 360 44.72 -44.28 22.09
C ALA A 360 44.46 -43.88 23.56
N GLU A 361 43.61 -44.69 24.19
CA GLU A 361 43.64 -45.32 25.53
C GLU A 361 44.52 -44.78 26.70
N SER A 362 44.02 -45.14 27.90
CA SER A 362 44.58 -45.12 29.28
C SER A 362 43.95 -44.01 30.17
N ASP A 363 43.29 -44.25 31.33
CA ASP A 363 43.19 -45.41 32.22
C ASP A 363 41.89 -45.37 33.08
N VAL A 364 41.23 -46.54 33.19
CA VAL A 364 40.73 -47.30 34.38
C VAL A 364 40.55 -46.49 35.71
N GLU A 365 39.46 -46.55 36.51
CA GLU A 365 38.84 -47.71 37.20
C GLU A 365 37.43 -47.43 37.79
N ASN A 366 36.57 -48.45 37.65
CA ASN A 366 35.64 -49.10 38.60
C ASN A 366 34.67 -48.30 39.48
N GLU A 367 33.37 -48.64 39.40
CA GLU A 367 32.75 -49.62 40.32
C GLU A 367 31.42 -50.14 39.77
N LEU A 368 31.23 -51.46 39.92
CA LEU A 368 30.12 -52.31 39.47
C LEU A 368 28.94 -52.23 40.45
N GLU A 369 27.72 -52.46 39.96
CA GLU A 369 26.87 -53.53 40.50
C GLU A 369 25.75 -53.92 39.51
N GLU A 370 25.63 -55.22 39.31
CA GLU A 370 24.75 -55.94 38.39
C GLU A 370 23.35 -56.18 38.97
N SER A 371 22.36 -56.32 38.09
CA SER A 371 21.34 -57.39 38.08
C SER A 371 20.42 -57.14 36.87
N GLU A 372 20.52 -57.93 35.80
CA GLU A 372 19.67 -59.11 35.52
C GLU A 372 18.17 -58.83 35.79
N VAL A 373 17.22 -59.01 34.88
CA VAL A 373 16.87 -60.26 34.19
C VAL A 373 15.91 -59.95 33.01
N GLU A 374 16.26 -60.53 31.87
CA GLU A 374 15.45 -61.17 30.81
C GLU A 374 13.99 -60.76 30.50
N ALA A 375 13.82 -60.39 29.22
CA ALA A 375 12.98 -61.02 28.20
C ALA A 375 11.63 -61.63 28.59
N VAL A 376 10.55 -61.15 27.95
CA VAL A 376 9.50 -62.03 27.42
C VAL A 376 8.91 -61.44 26.12
N TRP A 377 9.18 -62.15 25.01
CA TRP A 377 8.29 -62.59 23.91
C TRP A 377 7.13 -61.68 23.44
N SER A 378 6.74 -61.60 22.18
CA SER A 378 7.18 -62.10 20.86
C SER A 378 6.10 -61.63 19.87
N ASP A 379 6.50 -61.54 18.62
CA ASP A 379 5.72 -61.49 17.37
C ASP A 379 4.27 -62.02 17.39
N VAL A 380 3.40 -61.46 16.54
CA VAL A 380 2.98 -62.10 15.28
C VAL A 380 1.88 -61.28 14.58
N GLU A 381 2.10 -61.16 13.28
CA GLU A 381 1.24 -60.71 12.18
C GLU A 381 -0.20 -61.27 12.20
N TYR A 382 -1.17 -60.54 11.63
CA TYR A 382 -1.70 -60.83 10.28
C TYR A 382 -2.93 -59.98 9.94
N SER A 383 -2.97 -59.67 8.65
CA SER A 383 -4.02 -59.05 7.87
C SER A 383 -5.27 -59.92 7.67
N TYR A 384 -6.29 -59.26 7.11
CA TYR A 384 -7.56 -59.73 6.51
C TYR A 384 -8.79 -59.85 7.42
N ASN A 385 -9.68 -58.86 7.34
CA ASN A 385 -10.77 -58.88 6.37
C ASN A 385 -11.24 -57.46 6.01
#